data_AF-A0A359KCN4-F1
#
_entry.id   AF-A0A359KCN4-F1
#
_cell.length_a   1.000
_cell.length_b   1.000
_cell.length_c   1.000
_cell.angle_alpha   90.00
_cell.angle_beta   90.00
_cell.angle_gamma   90.00
#
_symmetry.space_group_name_H-M   'P 1'
#
loop_
_entity.id
_entity.type
_entity.pdbx_description
1 polymer ?
#
loop_
_entity_poly.entity_id
_entity_poly.type
_entity_poly.pdbx_seq_one_letter_code
_entity_poly.pdbx_strand_id
1 'polypeptide(L)'
;MWKASASLFAALTAVAFVGQARAEAPEPVPTAQICDRAPGAWDDTAEANAISLYALEWMPFGPSELGWEAYVPLLQQEVGSPCDPTSAGFAEALAAFQGRYGLTASGRFDQATFQVLRGLWQERRPFVMAR
;
A
#
# COMPACT_ATOMS: atom_id res chain seq x y z
N MET A 1 12.44 -82.70 43.92
CA MET A 1 12.76 -82.35 42.52
C MET A 1 12.67 -80.84 42.37
N TRP A 2 13.58 -80.23 41.62
CA TRP A 2 13.77 -78.77 41.59
C TRP A 2 12.99 -78.13 40.43
N LYS A 3 12.19 -77.10 40.72
CA LYS A 3 11.75 -76.10 39.75
C LYS A 3 11.90 -74.71 40.36
N ALA A 4 12.88 -73.94 39.88
CA ALA A 4 12.90 -72.51 40.07
C ALA A 4 12.03 -71.86 38.99
N SER A 5 11.40 -70.72 39.31
CA SER A 5 10.76 -69.82 38.36
C SER A 5 11.11 -68.39 38.77
N ALA A 6 11.59 -67.58 37.82
CA ALA A 6 12.24 -66.32 38.12
C ALA A 6 11.25 -65.16 38.31
N SER A 7 11.59 -64.25 39.24
CA SER A 7 10.88 -62.98 39.41
C SER A 7 11.15 -62.05 38.22
N LEU A 8 10.11 -61.70 37.47
CA LEU A 8 10.19 -60.70 36.41
C LEU A 8 10.05 -59.28 36.99
N PHE A 9 11.11 -58.48 36.83
CA PHE A 9 11.06 -57.04 37.12
C PHE A 9 10.22 -56.32 36.05
N ALA A 10 9.11 -55.71 36.45
CA ALA A 10 8.32 -54.81 35.62
C ALA A 10 8.60 -53.35 36.03
N ALA A 11 9.61 -52.72 35.41
CA ALA A 11 9.92 -51.32 35.65
C ALA A 11 8.94 -50.40 34.91
N LEU A 12 8.16 -49.61 35.65
CA LEU A 12 7.21 -48.64 35.09
C LEU A 12 7.92 -47.34 34.67
N THR A 13 8.45 -47.30 33.45
CA THR A 13 8.95 -46.07 32.83
C THR A 13 7.81 -45.27 32.19
N ALA A 14 7.21 -44.36 32.97
CA ALA A 14 6.21 -43.42 32.47
C ALA A 14 6.86 -42.38 31.52
N VAL A 15 6.75 -42.60 30.20
CA VAL A 15 7.21 -41.65 29.19
C VAL A 15 6.24 -40.48 29.10
N ALA A 16 6.61 -39.34 29.69
CA ALA A 16 5.86 -38.10 29.57
C ALA A 16 5.98 -37.54 28.15
N PHE A 17 4.92 -37.68 27.34
CA PHE A 17 4.80 -36.97 26.07
C PHE A 17 4.62 -35.46 26.33
N VAL A 18 5.74 -34.74 26.38
CA VAL A 18 5.74 -33.28 26.34
C VAL A 18 5.30 -32.86 24.94
N GLY A 19 4.01 -32.55 24.79
CA GLY A 19 3.46 -32.03 23.55
C GLY A 19 4.12 -30.70 23.22
N GLN A 20 5.01 -30.69 22.21
CA GLN A 20 5.60 -29.46 21.70
C GLN A 20 4.51 -28.66 20.97
N ALA A 21 3.85 -27.78 21.71
CA ALA A 21 3.13 -26.65 21.13
C ALA A 21 4.12 -25.82 20.32
N ARG A 22 4.14 -26.03 19.01
CA ARG A 22 4.75 -25.08 18.08
C ARG A 22 3.93 -23.80 18.20
N ALA A 23 4.55 -22.75 18.71
CA ALA A 23 4.03 -21.41 18.49
C ALA A 23 4.19 -21.14 16.99
N GLU A 24 3.09 -21.24 16.25
CA GLU A 24 3.03 -20.76 14.87
C GLU A 24 3.41 -19.28 14.91
N ALA A 25 4.56 -18.93 14.35
CA ALA A 25 4.92 -17.53 14.21
C ALA A 25 3.88 -16.89 13.25
N PRO A 26 3.31 -15.72 13.57
CA PRO A 26 2.38 -15.08 12.65
C PRO A 26 3.08 -14.83 11.32
N GLU A 27 2.51 -15.35 10.24
CA GLU A 27 2.97 -15.11 8.87
C GLU A 27 3.23 -13.60 8.67
N PRO A 28 4.37 -13.20 8.07
CA PRO A 28 4.70 -11.80 7.91
C PRO A 28 3.67 -11.13 7.00
N VAL A 29 2.79 -10.33 7.61
CA VAL A 29 1.77 -9.55 6.88
C VAL A 29 2.47 -8.76 5.77
N PRO A 30 2.08 -8.94 4.49
CA PRO A 30 2.72 -8.22 3.38
C PRO A 30 2.61 -6.71 3.57
N THR A 31 3.73 -6.08 3.91
CA THR A 31 3.84 -4.61 4.04
C THR A 31 4.02 -3.91 2.70
N ALA A 32 4.28 -4.67 1.64
CA ALA A 32 4.21 -4.19 0.26
C ALA A 32 2.73 -4.02 -0.16
N GLN A 33 2.36 -2.81 -0.59
CA GLN A 33 1.04 -2.55 -1.14
C GLN A 33 0.91 -3.22 -2.53
N ILE A 34 -0.23 -3.86 -2.78
CA ILE A 34 -0.51 -4.53 -4.06
C ILE A 34 -0.98 -3.49 -5.07
N CYS A 35 -0.19 -3.30 -6.14
CA CYS A 35 -0.45 -2.30 -7.17
C CYS A 35 -1.18 -2.87 -8.41
N ASP A 36 -1.11 -4.18 -8.63
CA ASP A 36 -1.88 -4.88 -9.67
C ASP A 36 -3.32 -5.14 -9.20
N ARG A 37 -4.31 -4.85 -10.04
CA ARG A 37 -5.72 -5.10 -9.75
C ARG A 37 -6.29 -6.18 -10.67
N ALA A 38 -7.54 -6.56 -10.45
CA ALA A 38 -8.22 -7.51 -11.34
C ALA A 38 -8.35 -6.92 -12.75
N PRO A 39 -8.08 -7.68 -13.84
CA PRO A 39 -8.18 -7.15 -15.21
C PRO A 39 -9.54 -6.51 -15.50
N GLY A 40 -9.52 -5.35 -16.14
CA GLY A 40 -10.66 -4.47 -16.38
C GLY A 40 -11.00 -3.53 -15.21
N ALA A 41 -10.32 -3.64 -14.06
CA ALA A 41 -10.50 -2.72 -12.93
C ALA A 41 -9.39 -1.66 -12.92
N TRP A 42 -9.73 -0.45 -13.41
CA TRP A 42 -8.88 0.75 -13.49
C TRP A 42 -7.82 0.78 -14.60
N ASP A 43 -7.68 -0.26 -15.43
CA ASP A 43 -6.69 -0.32 -16.52
C ASP A 43 -6.76 0.90 -17.47
N ASP A 44 -7.94 1.23 -18.02
CA ASP A 44 -8.20 2.43 -18.85
C ASP A 44 -7.88 3.77 -18.15
N THR A 45 -7.81 3.78 -16.82
CA THR A 45 -7.45 4.96 -16.02
C THR A 45 -5.95 4.98 -15.74
N ALA A 46 -5.33 3.81 -15.55
CA ALA A 46 -3.89 3.64 -15.41
C ALA A 46 -3.17 4.03 -16.70
N GLU A 47 -3.68 3.62 -17.87
CA GLU A 47 -3.18 4.05 -19.19
C GLU A 47 -3.35 5.56 -19.41
N ALA A 48 -4.51 6.14 -19.06
CA ALA A 48 -4.73 7.58 -19.14
C ALA A 48 -3.79 8.38 -18.21
N ASN A 49 -3.45 7.82 -17.04
CA ASN A 49 -2.41 8.37 -16.18
C ASN A 49 -1.03 8.25 -16.83
N ALA A 50 -0.66 7.11 -17.41
CA ALA A 50 0.61 6.90 -18.10
C ALA A 50 0.83 7.88 -19.27
N ILE A 51 -0.21 8.16 -20.05
CA ILE A 51 -0.17 9.17 -21.13
C ILE A 51 -0.02 10.58 -20.53
N SER A 52 -0.87 10.95 -19.57
CA SER A 52 -0.89 12.31 -19.01
C SER A 52 0.34 12.63 -18.14
N LEU A 53 1.00 11.63 -17.57
CA LEU A 53 2.20 11.73 -16.72
C LEU A 53 3.31 12.58 -17.37
N TYR A 54 3.44 12.51 -18.69
CA TYR A 54 4.42 13.26 -19.49
C TYR A 54 3.78 14.23 -20.50
N ALA A 55 2.49 14.09 -20.82
CA ALA A 55 1.83 14.84 -21.91
C ALA A 55 0.66 15.75 -21.49
N LEU A 56 0.34 15.85 -20.20
CA LEU A 56 -0.67 16.81 -19.71
C LEU A 56 -0.17 18.25 -19.92
N GLU A 57 -0.84 19.04 -20.77
CA GLU A 57 -0.62 20.49 -20.85
C GLU A 57 -1.53 21.20 -19.83
N TRP A 58 -0.94 22.00 -18.94
CA TRP A 58 -1.63 22.57 -17.79
C TRP A 58 -0.83 23.71 -17.14
N MET A 59 -1.46 24.49 -16.25
CA MET A 59 -0.86 25.68 -15.63
C MET A 59 -0.96 25.61 -14.09
N PRO A 60 -0.12 24.82 -13.41
CA PRO A 60 -0.19 24.62 -11.96
C PRO A 60 0.18 25.87 -11.15
N PHE A 61 1.13 26.68 -11.64
CA PHE A 61 1.63 27.89 -10.96
C PHE A 61 1.55 29.18 -11.79
N GLY A 62 1.01 29.14 -13.00
CA GLY A 62 0.85 30.30 -13.88
C GLY A 62 1.51 30.11 -15.26
N PRO A 63 2.80 29.73 -15.34
CA PRO A 63 3.39 29.18 -16.56
C PRO A 63 2.68 27.88 -16.99
N SER A 64 2.80 27.52 -18.26
CA SER A 64 2.38 26.20 -18.76
C SER A 64 3.49 25.18 -18.50
N GLU A 65 3.10 23.98 -18.06
CA GLU A 65 3.96 22.82 -17.82
C GLU A 65 3.47 21.63 -18.67
N LEU A 66 4.34 20.65 -18.89
CA LEU A 66 4.02 19.40 -19.58
C LEU A 66 4.25 18.20 -18.66
N GLY A 67 3.24 17.36 -18.50
CA GLY A 67 3.27 16.22 -17.59
C GLY A 67 3.18 16.62 -16.12
N TRP A 68 3.16 15.60 -15.25
CA TRP A 68 3.04 15.77 -13.79
C TRP A 68 3.98 14.86 -12.98
N GLU A 69 4.93 14.19 -13.62
CA GLU A 69 5.94 13.30 -12.99
C GLU A 69 6.63 13.95 -11.77
N ALA A 70 7.03 15.22 -11.88
CA ALA A 70 7.70 15.95 -10.81
C ALA A 70 6.89 16.05 -9.50
N TYR A 71 5.57 15.85 -9.56
CA TYR A 71 4.66 15.89 -8.41
C TYR A 71 4.36 14.50 -7.82
N VAL A 72 4.76 13.41 -8.50
CA VAL A 72 4.44 12.01 -8.10
C VAL A 72 4.82 11.68 -6.65
N PRO A 73 6.03 12.00 -6.13
CA PRO A 73 6.39 11.59 -4.76
C PRO A 73 5.53 12.25 -3.68
N LEU A 74 5.14 13.52 -3.88
CA LEU A 74 4.24 14.23 -2.97
C LEU A 74 2.79 13.76 -3.14
N LEU A 75 2.38 13.38 -4.36
CA LEU A 75 1.06 12.84 -4.63
C LEU A 75 0.88 11.46 -3.97
N GLN A 76 1.83 10.54 -4.17
CA GLN A 76 1.88 9.23 -3.53
C GLN A 76 1.75 9.32 -2.00
N GLN A 77 2.37 10.34 -1.39
CA GLN A 77 2.25 10.63 0.04
C GLN A 77 0.83 11.05 0.46
N GLU A 78 0.12 11.87 -0.32
CA GLU A 78 -1.23 12.35 0.02
C GLU A 78 -2.35 11.35 -0.34
N VAL A 79 -2.20 10.54 -1.40
CA VAL A 79 -3.15 9.44 -1.68
C VAL A 79 -3.02 8.33 -0.63
N GLY A 80 -1.80 8.07 -0.15
CA GLY A 80 -1.47 6.96 0.75
C GLY A 80 -1.05 5.68 0.00
N SER A 81 -0.32 5.83 -1.11
CA SER A 81 0.04 4.73 -2.00
C SER A 81 1.43 4.94 -2.62
N PRO A 82 2.40 4.05 -2.38
CA PRO A 82 3.67 4.03 -3.12
C PRO A 82 3.57 3.41 -4.53
N CYS A 83 2.37 3.05 -5.00
CA CYS A 83 2.19 2.45 -6.31
C CYS A 83 2.54 3.42 -7.44
N ASP A 84 3.08 2.88 -8.52
CA ASP A 84 3.49 3.64 -9.69
C ASP A 84 2.29 4.40 -10.30
N PRO A 85 2.42 5.66 -10.73
CA PRO A 85 1.34 6.45 -11.34
C PRO A 85 0.67 5.78 -12.54
N THR A 86 1.36 4.88 -13.23
CA THR A 86 0.86 4.11 -14.38
C THR A 86 0.12 2.81 -14.00
N SER A 87 -0.10 2.55 -12.70
CA SER A 87 -0.73 1.32 -12.19
C SER A 87 -2.20 1.48 -11.81
N ALA A 88 -2.98 0.41 -11.96
CA ALA A 88 -4.37 0.31 -11.52
C ALA A 88 -4.55 0.54 -10.00
N GLY A 89 -3.55 0.14 -9.20
CA GLY A 89 -3.56 0.37 -7.75
C GLY A 89 -3.41 1.84 -7.35
N PHE A 90 -2.58 2.60 -8.07
CA PHE A 90 -2.49 4.05 -7.90
C PHE A 90 -3.79 4.74 -8.35
N ALA A 91 -4.37 4.32 -9.48
CA ALA A 91 -5.63 4.85 -9.99
C ALA A 91 -6.77 4.76 -8.97
N GLU A 92 -6.95 3.63 -8.29
CA GLU A 92 -7.96 3.53 -7.22
C GLU A 92 -7.59 4.36 -5.99
N ALA A 93 -6.32 4.40 -5.58
CA ALA A 93 -5.88 5.22 -4.45
C ALA A 93 -6.15 6.72 -4.70
N LEU A 94 -5.97 7.17 -5.95
CA LEU A 94 -6.27 8.52 -6.40
C LEU A 94 -7.78 8.77 -6.48
N ALA A 95 -8.58 7.81 -6.95
CA ALA A 95 -10.05 7.90 -6.93
C ALA A 95 -10.60 7.99 -5.50
N ALA A 96 -10.03 7.22 -4.57
CA ALA A 96 -10.36 7.28 -3.15
C ALA A 96 -9.98 8.65 -2.54
N PHE A 97 -8.80 9.19 -2.86
CA PHE A 97 -8.42 10.56 -2.48
C PHE A 97 -9.41 11.60 -3.01
N GLN A 98 -9.73 11.55 -4.31
CA GLN A 98 -10.69 12.44 -4.95
C GLN A 98 -12.05 12.41 -4.23
N GLY A 99 -12.57 11.22 -3.94
CA GLY A 99 -13.79 11.05 -3.15
C GLY A 99 -13.71 11.63 -1.73
N ARG A 100 -12.59 11.47 -1.02
CA ARG A 100 -12.35 12.08 0.32
C ARG A 100 -12.44 13.61 0.28
N TYR A 101 -12.04 14.24 -0.82
CA TYR A 101 -12.03 15.70 -0.99
C TYR A 101 -13.22 16.23 -1.82
N GLY A 102 -14.25 15.42 -2.06
CA GLY A 102 -15.47 15.85 -2.77
C GLY A 102 -15.31 16.09 -4.28
N LEU A 103 -14.22 15.59 -4.87
CA LEU A 103 -13.97 15.61 -6.31
C LEU A 103 -14.62 14.39 -6.99
N THR A 104 -14.74 14.44 -8.31
CA THR A 104 -15.09 13.26 -9.12
C THR A 104 -14.01 12.19 -8.96
N ALA A 105 -14.37 11.04 -8.38
CA ALA A 105 -13.50 9.89 -8.14
C ALA A 105 -13.16 9.12 -9.44
N SER A 106 -12.45 9.80 -10.35
CA SER A 106 -12.07 9.29 -11.68
C SER A 106 -10.82 8.40 -11.67
N GLY A 107 -9.98 8.54 -10.64
CA GLY A 107 -8.65 7.92 -10.56
C GLY A 107 -7.62 8.51 -11.54
N ARG A 108 -8.00 9.53 -12.32
CA ARG A 108 -7.12 10.25 -13.24
C ARG A 108 -6.57 11.50 -12.57
N PHE A 109 -5.29 11.81 -12.76
CA PHE A 109 -4.74 13.08 -12.31
C PHE A 109 -5.25 14.24 -13.19
N ASP A 110 -5.69 15.33 -12.56
CA ASP A 110 -6.23 16.49 -13.24
C ASP A 110 -6.01 17.80 -12.46
N GLN A 111 -6.34 18.93 -13.10
CA GLN A 111 -6.29 20.27 -12.49
C GLN A 111 -7.16 20.35 -11.22
N ALA A 112 -8.32 19.69 -11.21
CA ALA A 112 -9.20 19.53 -10.05
C ALA A 112 -8.45 19.04 -8.79
N THR A 113 -7.85 17.88 -8.95
CA THR A 113 -7.03 17.18 -7.94
C THR A 113 -5.85 18.03 -7.50
N PHE A 114 -5.15 18.66 -8.44
CA PHE A 114 -3.99 19.49 -8.12
C PHE A 114 -4.32 20.71 -7.26
N GLN A 115 -5.49 21.35 -7.46
CA GLN A 115 -5.87 22.49 -6.61
C GLN A 115 -6.01 22.09 -5.12
N VAL A 116 -6.54 20.89 -4.85
CA VAL A 116 -6.61 20.33 -3.49
C VAL A 116 -5.21 20.03 -2.95
N LEU A 117 -4.39 19.29 -3.71
CA LEU A 117 -3.02 18.92 -3.32
C LEU A 117 -2.16 20.16 -3.02
N ARG A 118 -2.25 21.19 -3.87
CA ARG A 118 -1.56 22.47 -3.69
C ARG A 118 -1.98 23.16 -2.40
N GLY A 119 -3.24 23.06 -1.97
CA GLY A 119 -3.68 23.55 -0.66
C GLY A 119 -2.98 22.80 0.48
N LEU A 120 -3.11 21.46 0.50
CA LEU A 120 -2.50 20.59 1.51
C LEU A 120 -0.99 20.83 1.66
N TRP A 121 -0.26 20.90 0.54
CA TRP A 121 1.19 21.13 0.53
C TRP A 121 1.62 22.54 0.96
N GLN A 122 0.73 23.54 0.92
CA GLN A 122 1.02 24.86 1.49
C GLN A 122 0.72 24.88 2.99
N GLU A 123 -0.38 24.27 3.45
CA GLU A 123 -0.71 24.13 4.88
C GLU A 123 0.35 23.33 5.66
N ARG A 124 1.01 22.36 5.01
CA ARG A 124 2.13 21.60 5.61
C ARG A 124 3.46 22.37 5.68
N ARG A 125 3.61 23.56 5.07
CA ARG A 125 4.88 24.29 5.10
C ARG A 125 5.07 25.01 6.44
N PRO A 126 6.22 24.85 7.12
CA PRO A 126 6.52 25.64 8.31
C PRO A 126 6.52 27.14 8.00
N PHE A 127 5.67 27.89 8.69
CA PHE A 127 5.65 29.35 8.59
C PHE A 127 6.88 29.93 9.31
N VAL A 128 7.66 30.74 8.60
CA VAL A 128 8.77 31.50 9.19
C VAL A 128 8.30 32.94 9.39
N MET A 129 8.10 33.35 10.64
CA MET A 129 7.86 34.75 10.96
C MET A 129 9.13 35.56 10.67
N ALA A 130 9.07 36.41 9.65
CA ALA A 130 10.06 37.46 9.46
C ALA A 130 10.01 38.44 10.65
N ARG A 131 11.19 38.85 11.11
CA ARG A 131 11.41 39.74 12.27
C ARG A 131 12.23 40.95 11.85
#